data_AF-A0A5B7X5L0-F1
#
_entry.id   AF-A0A5B7X5L0-F1
#
_cell.length_a   1.000
_cell.length_b   1.000
_cell.length_c   1.000
_cell.angle_alpha   90.00
_cell.angle_beta   90.00
_cell.angle_gamma   90.00
#
_symmetry.space_group_name_H-M   'P 1'
#
loop_
_entity.id
_entity.type
_entity.pdbx_description
1 polymer ?
#
loop_
_entity_poly.entity_id
_entity_poly.type
_entity_poly.pdbx_seq_one_letter_code
_entity_poly.pdbx_strand_id
1 'polypeptide(L)'
;MKLLHQSQFFTSYQSDRGRCFYFDFGHKVVKLSFCQLLALRQQVRKIDLDSHFDGTNPHGMEILMLCNREHMFIFNTLETVDLKESVRGTFAMLELNSLVTT
;
A
#
# COMPACT_ATOMS: atom_id res chain seq x y z
N MET A 1 -11.49 -2.33 -14.06
CA MET A 1 -10.63 -2.40 -12.86
C MET A 1 -11.45 -3.11 -11.81
N LYS A 2 -10.93 -4.18 -11.21
CA LYS A 2 -11.58 -4.94 -10.14
C LYS A 2 -11.04 -4.43 -8.80
N LEU A 3 -11.92 -4.11 -7.87
CA LEU A 3 -11.52 -3.74 -6.51
C LEU A 3 -10.81 -4.94 -5.86
N LEU A 4 -9.64 -4.68 -5.27
CA LEU A 4 -8.94 -5.65 -4.44
C LEU A 4 -9.26 -5.43 -2.98
N HIS A 5 -8.99 -4.23 -2.46
CA HIS A 5 -9.23 -3.90 -1.06
C HIS A 5 -9.51 -2.42 -0.90
N GLN A 6 -10.35 -2.07 0.06
CA GLN A 6 -10.60 -0.68 0.44
C GLN A 6 -10.47 -0.57 1.96
N SER A 7 -9.66 0.39 2.38
CA SER A 7 -9.37 0.75 3.75
C SER A 7 -9.88 2.17 4.03
N GLN A 8 -9.53 2.77 5.16
CA GLN A 8 -10.06 4.09 5.51
C GLN A 8 -9.57 5.19 4.56
N PHE A 9 -8.28 5.18 4.22
CA PHE A 9 -7.64 6.21 3.40
C PHE A 9 -7.26 5.70 2.01
N PHE A 10 -7.06 4.39 1.85
CA PHE A 10 -6.50 3.81 0.63
C PHE A 10 -7.40 2.79 -0.04
N THR A 11 -7.27 2.68 -1.36
CA THR A 11 -7.98 1.68 -2.16
C THR A 11 -7.05 1.07 -3.20
N SER A 12 -7.14 -0.25 -3.38
CA SER A 12 -6.33 -0.98 -4.37
C SER A 12 -7.21 -1.69 -5.40
N TYR A 13 -6.70 -1.76 -6.63
CA TYR A 13 -7.40 -2.34 -7.76
C TYR A 13 -6.48 -3.21 -8.61
N GLN A 14 -7.07 -4.21 -9.27
CA GLN A 14 -6.44 -5.05 -10.28
C GLN A 14 -7.03 -4.77 -11.66
N SER A 15 -6.17 -4.78 -12.68
CA SER A 15 -6.57 -4.75 -14.08
C SER A 15 -5.98 -5.94 -14.81
N ASP A 16 -6.79 -6.97 -15.05
CA ASP A 16 -6.35 -8.20 -15.73
C ASP A 16 -5.95 -7.90 -17.19
N ARG A 17 -6.77 -7.11 -17.90
CA ARG A 17 -6.46 -6.67 -19.27
C ARG A 17 -5.15 -5.91 -19.35
N GLY A 18 -4.88 -5.06 -18.36
CA GLY A 18 -3.67 -4.23 -18.31
C GLY A 18 -2.48 -4.91 -17.64
N ARG A 19 -2.65 -6.12 -17.07
CA ARG A 19 -1.67 -6.83 -16.23
C ARG A 19 -0.97 -5.92 -15.23
N CYS A 20 -1.75 -5.09 -14.54
CA CYS A 20 -1.24 -4.08 -13.62
C CYS A 20 -2.20 -3.86 -12.45
N PHE A 21 -1.66 -3.20 -11.44
CA PHE A 21 -2.36 -2.81 -10.23
C PHE A 21 -2.44 -1.29 -10.16
N TYR A 22 -3.45 -0.82 -9.45
CA TYR A 22 -3.58 0.60 -9.13
C TYR A 22 -3.73 0.72 -7.63
N PHE A 23 -2.96 1.62 -7.04
CA PHE A 23 -3.05 1.93 -5.62
C PHE A 23 -3.41 3.40 -5.51
N ASP A 24 -4.57 3.66 -4.93
CA ASP A 24 -5.07 4.99 -4.65
C ASP A 24 -4.61 5.42 -3.25
N PHE A 25 -3.70 6.40 -3.22
CA PHE A 25 -3.19 7.01 -1.99
C PHE A 25 -4.10 8.17 -1.49
N GLY A 26 -5.35 8.24 -1.96
CA GLY A 26 -6.37 9.24 -1.61
C GLY A 26 -6.28 10.51 -2.46
N HIS A 27 -5.08 10.98 -2.73
CA HIS A 27 -4.81 12.17 -3.57
C HIS A 27 -4.17 11.83 -4.92
N LYS A 28 -3.66 10.60 -5.06
CA LYS A 28 -2.97 10.13 -6.26
C LYS A 28 -3.21 8.64 -6.46
N VAL A 29 -3.73 8.30 -7.62
CA VAL A 29 -3.76 6.91 -8.10
C VAL A 29 -2.45 6.61 -8.82
N VAL A 30 -1.72 5.61 -8.34
CA VAL A 30 -0.45 5.17 -8.94
C VAL A 30 -0.66 3.81 -9.60
N LYS A 31 -0.22 3.70 -10.86
CA LYS A 31 -0.16 2.42 -11.58
C LYS A 31 1.11 1.67 -11.20
N LEU A 32 0.98 0.41 -10.80
CA LEU A 32 2.06 -0.45 -10.36
C LEU A 32 2.09 -1.74 -11.17
N SER A 33 3.28 -2.17 -11.58
CA SER A 33 3.53 -3.57 -11.96
C SER A 33 3.49 -4.45 -10.72
N PHE A 34 3.40 -5.77 -10.90
CA PHE A 34 3.43 -6.71 -9.76
C PHE A 34 4.71 -6.57 -8.92
N CYS A 35 5.87 -6.42 -9.57
CA CYS A 35 7.15 -6.21 -8.86
C CYS A 35 7.15 -4.91 -8.05
N GLN A 36 6.57 -3.83 -8.58
CA GLN A 36 6.45 -2.57 -7.85
C GLN A 36 5.49 -2.69 -6.66
N LEU A 37 4.39 -3.43 -6.81
CA LEU A 37 3.46 -3.72 -5.71
C LEU A 37 4.12 -4.59 -4.62
N LEU A 38 4.94 -5.58 -5.00
CA LEU A 38 5.75 -6.36 -4.06
C LEU A 38 6.77 -5.49 -3.32
N ALA A 39 7.42 -4.57 -4.03
CA ALA A 39 8.37 -3.67 -3.41
C ALA A 39 7.69 -2.70 -2.43
N LEU A 40 6.51 -2.17 -2.78
CA LEU A 40 5.66 -1.41 -1.86
C LEU A 40 5.36 -2.23 -0.59
N ARG A 41 4.95 -3.50 -0.73
CA ARG A 41 4.72 -4.39 0.41
C ARG A 41 5.95 -4.51 1.32
N GLN A 42 7.13 -4.67 0.73
CA GLN A 42 8.37 -4.77 1.50
C GLN A 42 8.72 -3.46 2.22
N GLN A 43 8.52 -2.31 1.57
CA GLN A 43 8.74 -1.00 2.18
C GLN A 43 7.79 -0.78 3.36
N VAL A 44 6.49 -0.98 3.16
CA VAL A 44 5.48 -0.81 4.19
C VAL A 44 5.69 -1.76 5.37
N ARG A 45 6.20 -2.97 5.13
CA ARG A 45 6.55 -3.91 6.20
C ARG A 45 7.71 -3.43 7.08
N LYS A 46 8.64 -2.64 6.53
CA LYS A 46 9.83 -2.14 7.24
C LYS A 46 9.55 -0.91 8.10
N ILE A 47 8.42 -0.23 7.87
CA ILE A 47 8.03 0.92 8.70
C ILE A 47 7.96 0.46 10.15
N ASP A 48 8.68 1.13 11.04
CA ASP A 48 8.61 0.87 12.47
C ASP A 48 7.45 1.65 13.07
N LEU A 49 6.33 0.95 13.29
CA LEU A 49 5.11 1.59 13.79
C LEU A 49 5.23 1.93 15.28
N ASP A 50 6.03 1.19 16.05
CA ASP A 50 6.17 1.41 17.48
C ASP A 50 6.85 2.76 17.75
N SER A 51 7.74 3.18 16.84
CA SER A 51 8.39 4.50 16.87
C SER A 51 7.41 5.69 16.87
N HIS A 52 6.19 5.50 16.36
CA HIS A 52 5.15 6.54 16.35
C HIS A 52 4.50 6.75 17.73
N PHE A 53 4.70 5.83 18.68
CA PHE A 53 4.04 5.82 19.98
C PHE A 53 5.02 5.87 21.16
N ASP A 54 6.30 5.57 20.95
CA ASP A 54 7.34 5.53 21.99
C ASP A 54 8.10 6.87 22.19
N GLY A 55 7.81 7.87 21.34
CA GLY A 55 8.45 9.19 21.36
C GLY A 55 9.70 9.32 20.46
N THR A 56 10.14 8.24 19.81
CA THR A 56 11.27 8.24 18.85
C THR A 56 10.92 8.98 17.56
N ASN A 57 9.65 8.89 17.12
CA ASN A 57 9.08 9.71 16.06
C ASN A 57 8.05 10.70 16.67
N PRO A 58 8.50 11.81 17.30
CA PRO A 58 7.62 12.71 18.02
C PRO A 58 6.60 13.43 17.12
N HIS A 59 6.85 13.46 15.82
CA HIS A 59 5.95 14.08 14.83
C HIS A 59 5.01 13.07 14.18
N GLY A 60 5.20 11.76 14.41
CA GLY A 60 4.37 10.70 13.85
C GLY A 60 4.32 10.70 12.32
N MET A 61 5.41 11.10 11.66
CA MET A 61 5.49 11.20 10.20
C MET A 61 6.33 10.08 9.61
N GLU A 62 5.84 9.47 8.54
CA GLU A 62 6.55 8.44 7.78
C GLU A 62 6.71 8.89 6.33
N ILE A 63 7.91 8.74 5.76
CA ILE A 63 8.20 9.10 4.38
C ILE A 63 8.37 7.83 3.56
N LEU A 64 7.55 7.68 2.52
CA LEU A 64 7.59 6.53 1.63
C LEU A 64 7.93 6.96 0.19
N MET A 65 9.08 6.52 -0.30
CA MET A 65 9.50 6.68 -1.68
C MET A 65 9.20 5.42 -2.49
N LEU A 66 8.34 5.52 -3.50
CA LEU A 66 8.10 4.38 -4.39
C LEU A 66 9.35 4.02 -5.19
N CYS A 67 9.50 2.74 -5.55
CA CYS A 67 10.70 2.22 -6.20
C CYS A 67 11.02 2.84 -7.56
N ASN A 68 10.04 3.40 -8.26
CA ASN A 68 10.27 4.16 -9.50
C ASN A 68 10.92 5.53 -9.23
N ARG A 69 11.02 5.96 -7.96
CA ARG A 69 11.52 7.29 -7.52
C ARG A 69 10.72 8.47 -8.10
N GLU A 70 9.55 8.22 -8.67
CA GLU A 70 8.69 9.27 -9.24
C GLU A 70 7.71 9.83 -8.21
N HIS A 71 7.47 9.08 -7.14
CA HIS A 71 6.45 9.41 -6.15
C HIS A 71 7.01 9.32 -4.73
N MET A 72 6.81 10.40 -3.99
CA MET A 72 7.11 10.55 -2.57
C MET A 72 5.79 10.81 -1.84
N PHE A 73 5.55 10.07 -0.77
CA PHE A 73 4.41 10.27 0.10
C PHE A 73 4.89 10.54 1.53
N ILE A 74 4.15 11.39 2.22
CA ILE A 74 4.34 11.66 3.64
C ILE A 74 3.03 11.27 4.31
N PHE A 75 3.09 10.37 5.27
CA PHE A 75 1.94 9.85 6.00
C PHE A 75 2.04 10.24 7.46
N ASN A 76 0.90 10.62 8.05
CA ASN A 76 0.78 10.70 9.49
C ASN A 76 0.60 9.30 10.12
N THR A 77 0.63 9.20 11.45
CA THR A 77 0.49 7.92 12.15
C THR A 77 -0.75 7.12 11.76
N LEU A 78 -1.91 7.76 11.61
CA LEU A 78 -3.16 7.06 11.24
C LEU A 78 -3.10 6.53 9.81
N GLU A 79 -2.60 7.35 8.88
CA GLU A 79 -2.37 6.93 7.50
C GLU A 79 -1.34 5.79 7.43
N THR A 80 -0.30 5.81 8.26
CA THR A 80 0.70 4.74 8.32
C THR A 80 0.11 3.42 8.83
N VAL A 81 -0.77 3.47 9.83
CA VAL A 81 -1.52 2.29 10.31
C VAL A 81 -2.40 1.73 9.20
N ASP A 82 -3.19 2.59 8.56
CA ASP A 82 -4.10 2.20 7.48
C ASP A 82 -3.32 1.71 6.25
N LEU A 83 -2.15 2.26 5.96
CA LEU A 83 -1.29 1.81 4.87
C LEU A 83 -0.83 0.36 5.08
N LYS A 84 -0.45 0.00 6.31
CA LYS A 84 -0.09 -1.37 6.67
C LYS A 84 -1.27 -2.32 6.52
N GLU A 85 -2.47 -1.91 6.96
CA GLU A 85 -3.71 -2.68 6.80
C GLU A 85 -4.04 -2.86 5.31
N SER A 86 -4.06 -1.76 4.56
CA SER A 86 -4.47 -1.73 3.16
C SER A 86 -3.59 -2.61 2.28
N VAL A 87 -2.26 -2.56 2.50
CA VAL A 87 -1.31 -3.44 1.81
C VAL A 87 -1.53 -4.90 2.20
N ARG A 88 -1.81 -5.21 3.47
CA ARG A 88 -2.12 -6.59 3.90
C ARG A 88 -3.40 -7.09 3.24
N GLY A 89 -4.48 -6.32 3.28
CA GLY A 89 -5.78 -6.67 2.67
C GLY A 89 -5.66 -6.86 1.16
N THR A 90 -4.91 -6.00 0.48
CA THR A 90 -4.61 -6.12 -0.96
C THR A 90 -4.00 -7.48 -1.30
N PHE A 91 -2.95 -7.89 -0.57
CA PHE A 91 -2.28 -9.17 -0.84
C PHE A 91 -3.11 -10.38 -0.43
N ALA A 92 -3.87 -10.30 0.66
CA ALA A 92 -4.82 -11.35 1.05
C ALA A 92 -5.85 -11.60 -0.06
N MET A 93 -6.40 -10.53 -0.65
CA MET A 93 -7.35 -10.66 -1.77
C MET A 93 -6.71 -11.19 -3.06
N LEU A 94 -5.44 -10.90 -3.32
CA LEU A 94 -4.71 -11.51 -4.44
C LEU A 94 -4.53 -13.02 -4.24
N GLU A 95 -4.16 -13.44 -3.03
CA GLU A 95 -4.02 -14.86 -2.68
C GLU A 95 -5.38 -15.58 -2.79
N LEU A 96 -6.45 -15.01 -2.24
CA LEU A 96 -7.81 -15.56 -2.36
C LEU A 96 -8.25 -15.67 -3.83
N ASN A 97 -8.02 -14.62 -4.63
CA ASN A 97 -8.33 -14.68 -6.06
C ASN A 97 -7.56 -15.78 -6.79
N SER A 98 -6.30 -16.06 -6.41
CA SER A 98 -5.54 -17.16 -7.01
C SER A 98 -6.09 -18.54 -6.66
N LEU A 99 -6.72 -18.70 -5.49
CA LEU A 99 -7.29 -19.97 -5.04
C LEU A 99 -8.66 -20.23 -5.68
N VAL A 100 -9.51 -19.21 -5.82
CA VAL A 100 -10.88 -19.35 -6.34
C VAL A 100 -10.94 -19.45 -7.86
N THR A 101 -9.90 -19.01 -8.56
CA THR A 101 -9.83 -19.06 -10.05
C THR A 101 -9.20 -20.37 -10.57
N THR A 102 -9.03 -21.37 -9.69
CA THR A 102 -8.59 -22.74 -10.05
C THR A 102 -9.79 -23.66 -10.14
#